data_AF-A0A7K2IRK2-F1
#
_entry.id   AF-A0A7K2IRK2-F1
#
_cell.length_a   1.000
_cell.length_b   1.000
_cell.length_c   1.000
_cell.angle_alpha   90.00
_cell.angle_beta   90.00
_cell.angle_gamma   90.00
#
_symmetry.space_group_name_H-M   'P 1'
#
loop_
_entity.id
_entity.type
_entity.pdbx_description
1 polymer ?
#
loop_
_entity_poly.entity_id
_entity_poly.type
_entity_poly.pdbx_seq_one_letter_code
_entity_poly.pdbx_strand_id
1 'polypeptide(L)'
;MMGTSHAATGLLTGAALGAVLGDHPADLVLCAAVGAGAALLPDLDEPNSSVGRSLAPITEGISHLTRGLSRLVYRWTATSRDSAGHDEGGHRHLTHTLPAAAGFGALAWLLASSGLWGAPVLVWLMTALGIGVIWREVTGQSRSRATPAIWLWAYTPAG
;
A
#
# COMPACT_ATOMS: atom_id res chain seq x y z
N MET A 1 1.66 -13.77 0.45
CA MET A 1 0.25 -14.17 0.52
C MET A 1 -0.48 -13.48 1.70
N MET A 2 -0.42 -12.14 1.81
CA MET A 2 -1.12 -11.39 2.88
C MET A 2 -2.07 -10.30 2.36
N GLY A 3 -1.98 -9.92 1.08
CA GLY A 3 -2.82 -8.85 0.53
C GLY A 3 -4.31 -9.17 0.52
N THR A 4 -4.72 -10.42 0.30
CA THR A 4 -6.15 -10.77 0.29
C THR A 4 -6.78 -10.73 1.67
N SER A 5 -6.06 -11.14 2.72
CA SER A 5 -6.54 -11.03 4.11
C SER A 5 -6.59 -9.57 4.58
N HIS A 6 -5.61 -8.75 4.20
CA HIS A 6 -5.64 -7.30 4.43
C HIS A 6 -6.83 -6.65 3.72
N ALA A 7 -7.03 -6.94 2.44
CA ALA A 7 -8.18 -6.40 1.70
C ALA A 7 -9.52 -6.84 2.32
N ALA A 8 -9.64 -8.09 2.77
CA ALA A 8 -10.86 -8.60 3.40
C ALA A 8 -11.15 -7.92 4.75
N THR A 9 -10.13 -7.78 5.59
CA THR A 9 -10.28 -7.09 6.90
C THR A 9 -10.55 -5.59 6.72
N GLY A 10 -9.90 -4.96 5.73
CA GLY A 10 -10.19 -3.58 5.33
C GLY A 10 -11.61 -3.40 4.82
N LEU A 11 -12.10 -4.34 4.00
CA LEU A 11 -13.48 -4.33 3.49
C LEU A 11 -14.49 -4.37 4.62
N LEU A 12 -14.32 -5.29 5.57
CA LEU A 12 -15.22 -5.45 6.71
C LEU A 12 -15.19 -4.22 7.63
N THR A 13 -14.00 -3.70 7.90
CA THR A 13 -13.82 -2.48 8.69
C THR A 13 -14.49 -1.29 8.02
N GLY A 14 -14.30 -1.12 6.72
CA GLY A 14 -14.94 -0.07 5.93
C GLY A 14 -16.46 -0.19 5.89
N ALA A 15 -16.99 -1.39 5.69
CA ALA A 15 -18.43 -1.64 5.71
C ALA A 15 -19.04 -1.30 7.07
N ALA A 16 -18.36 -1.68 8.17
CA ALA A 16 -18.80 -1.34 9.52
C ALA A 16 -18.82 0.17 9.76
N LEU A 17 -17.79 0.90 9.31
CA LEU A 17 -17.77 2.36 9.41
C LEU A 17 -18.88 3.00 8.58
N GLY A 18 -19.10 2.54 7.34
CA GLY A 18 -20.18 3.04 6.49
C GLY A 18 -21.58 2.77 7.08
N ALA A 19 -21.75 1.63 7.78
CA ALA A 19 -23.01 1.31 8.45
C ALA A 19 -23.25 2.15 9.72
N VAL A 20 -22.18 2.57 10.42
CA VAL A 20 -22.27 3.33 11.68
C VAL A 20 -22.32 4.84 11.44
N LEU A 21 -21.59 5.34 10.45
CA LEU A 21 -21.36 6.77 10.21
C LEU A 21 -22.01 7.29 8.92
N GLY A 22 -22.48 6.39 8.04
CA GLY A 22 -23.08 6.77 6.76
C GLY A 22 -24.54 7.20 6.90
N ASP A 23 -24.95 8.10 6.02
CA ASP A 23 -26.31 8.63 5.94
C ASP A 23 -27.06 8.13 4.70
N HIS A 24 -26.36 7.46 3.77
CA HIS A 24 -26.92 6.90 2.55
C HIS A 24 -26.56 5.41 2.40
N PRO A 25 -27.46 4.54 1.87
CA PRO A 25 -27.18 3.12 1.71
C PRO A 25 -25.92 2.81 0.87
N ALA A 26 -25.56 3.71 -0.05
CA ALA A 26 -24.35 3.58 -0.84
C ALA A 26 -23.06 3.69 -0.01
N ASP A 27 -23.10 4.37 1.15
CA ASP A 27 -21.94 4.59 2.01
C ASP A 27 -21.37 3.27 2.53
N LEU A 28 -22.22 2.28 2.79
CA LEU A 28 -21.79 0.93 3.15
C LEU A 28 -20.86 0.34 2.08
N VAL A 29 -21.24 0.45 0.80
CA VAL A 29 -20.46 -0.11 -0.32
C VAL A 29 -19.22 0.73 -0.59
N LEU A 30 -19.34 2.06 -0.57
CA LEU A 30 -18.23 2.97 -0.82
C LEU A 30 -17.16 2.86 0.27
N CYS A 31 -17.54 2.87 1.54
CA CYS A 31 -16.61 2.70 2.65
C CYS A 31 -16.00 1.30 2.66
N ALA A 32 -16.74 0.25 2.32
CA ALA A 32 -16.18 -1.10 2.18
C ALA A 32 -15.10 -1.16 1.09
N ALA A 33 -15.37 -0.56 -0.08
CA ALA A 33 -14.42 -0.55 -1.19
C ALA A 33 -13.17 0.29 -0.88
N VAL A 34 -13.36 1.47 -0.26
CA VAL A 34 -12.25 2.31 0.20
C VAL A 34 -11.44 1.61 1.29
N GLY A 35 -12.09 0.97 2.27
CA GLY A 35 -11.43 0.23 3.34
C GLY A 35 -10.60 -0.95 2.84
N ALA A 36 -11.09 -1.67 1.84
CA ALA A 36 -10.37 -2.77 1.20
C ALA A 36 -9.05 -2.30 0.56
N GLY A 37 -9.09 -1.18 -0.17
CA GLY A 37 -7.89 -0.55 -0.73
C GLY A 37 -6.97 0.05 0.34
N ALA A 38 -7.56 0.70 1.35
CA ALA A 38 -6.84 1.38 2.41
C ALA A 38 -5.93 0.44 3.22
N ALA A 39 -6.41 -0.76 3.52
CA ALA A 39 -5.66 -1.78 4.25
C ALA A 39 -4.43 -2.31 3.48
N LEU A 40 -4.34 -2.01 2.18
CA LEU A 40 -3.22 -2.39 1.32
C LEU A 40 -2.15 -1.29 1.18
N LEU A 41 -2.41 -0.06 1.63
CA LEU A 41 -1.43 1.03 1.52
C LEU A 41 -0.11 0.72 2.23
N PRO A 42 -0.11 0.13 3.45
CA PRO A 42 1.14 -0.20 4.11
C PRO A 42 1.99 -1.20 3.33
N ASP A 43 1.36 -2.10 2.57
CA ASP A 43 2.01 -3.15 1.77
C ASP A 43 2.61 -2.62 0.43
N LEU A 44 2.44 -1.32 0.13
CA LEU A 44 3.04 -0.68 -1.05
C LEU A 44 4.55 -0.41 -0.90
N ASP A 45 5.12 -0.50 0.29
CA ASP A 45 6.54 -0.29 0.52
C ASP A 45 7.43 -1.50 0.16
N GLU A 46 6.81 -2.66 -0.06
CA GLU A 46 7.45 -3.91 -0.46
C GLU A 46 7.46 -4.05 -2.01
N PRO A 47 8.62 -3.92 -2.68
CA PRO A 47 8.75 -3.95 -4.15
C PRO A 47 8.33 -5.28 -4.78
N ASN A 48 8.17 -6.32 -3.97
CA ASN A 48 7.70 -7.63 -4.39
C ASN A 48 6.25 -7.95 -3.98
N SER A 49 5.48 -6.99 -3.45
CA SER A 49 4.09 -7.24 -3.09
C SER A 49 3.20 -7.34 -4.33
N SER A 50 2.13 -8.13 -4.23
CA SER A 50 1.07 -8.17 -5.24
C SER A 50 0.45 -6.79 -5.47
N VAL A 51 0.45 -5.94 -4.44
CA VAL A 51 -0.09 -4.57 -4.47
C VAL A 51 0.77 -3.66 -5.36
N GLY A 52 2.10 -3.67 -5.17
CA GLY A 52 3.04 -2.86 -5.97
C GLY A 52 2.98 -3.14 -7.48
N ARG A 53 2.53 -4.33 -7.86
CA ARG A 53 2.39 -4.76 -9.27
C ARG A 53 0.96 -4.69 -9.82
N SER A 54 -0.02 -4.25 -9.03
CA SER A 54 -1.43 -4.23 -9.45
C SER A 54 -1.78 -3.01 -10.32
N LEU A 55 -1.08 -1.88 -10.14
CA LEU A 55 -1.26 -0.66 -10.94
C LEU A 55 0.12 -0.10 -11.34
N ALA A 56 0.98 -0.97 -11.88
CA ALA A 56 2.44 -0.83 -11.99
C ALA A 56 2.98 0.61 -12.10
N PRO A 57 2.61 1.48 -13.06
CA PRO A 57 3.18 2.84 -13.11
C PRO A 57 2.77 3.75 -11.94
N ILE A 58 1.53 3.64 -11.44
CA ILE A 58 1.01 4.46 -10.33
C ILE A 58 1.52 3.93 -9.00
N THR A 59 1.48 2.61 -8.81
CA THR A 59 1.95 1.98 -7.58
C THR A 59 3.45 2.09 -7.41
N GLU A 60 4.25 2.02 -8.49
CA GLU A 60 5.70 2.24 -8.43
C GLU A 60 6.04 3.66 -7.98
N GLY A 61 5.32 4.68 -8.48
CA GLY A 61 5.47 6.06 -8.04
C GLY A 61 5.14 6.26 -6.55
N ILE A 62 4.05 5.65 -6.09
CA ILE A 62 3.67 5.69 -4.66
C ILE A 62 4.70 4.93 -3.82
N SER A 63 5.19 3.77 -4.28
CA SER A 63 6.26 3.00 -3.62
C SER A 63 7.57 3.77 -3.51
N HIS A 64 7.94 4.55 -4.52
CA HIS A 64 9.12 5.42 -4.45
C HIS A 64 8.95 6.54 -3.42
N LEU A 65 7.76 7.15 -3.37
CA LEU A 65 7.44 8.20 -2.39
C LEU A 65 7.46 7.65 -0.95
N THR A 66 6.77 6.54 -0.71
CA THR A 66 6.70 5.91 0.63
C THR A 66 8.07 5.42 1.09
N ARG A 67 8.87 4.80 0.21
CA ARG A 67 10.25 4.41 0.51
C ARG A 67 11.15 5.62 0.80
N GLY A 68 10.96 6.73 0.08
CA GLY A 68 11.68 7.97 0.34
C GLY A 68 11.36 8.56 1.72
N LEU A 69 10.08 8.58 2.10
CA LEU A 69 9.61 9.03 3.42
C LEU A 69 10.09 8.09 4.54
N SER A 70 10.01 6.77 4.35
CA SER A 70 10.52 5.77 5.30
C SER A 70 12.01 5.95 5.56
N ARG A 71 12.81 6.16 4.51
CA ARG A 71 14.24 6.44 4.65
C ARG A 71 14.51 7.79 5.33
N LEU A 72 13.72 8.81 5.04
CA LEU A 72 13.86 10.12 5.67
C LEU A 72 13.61 10.03 7.18
N VAL A 73 12.49 9.41 7.58
CA VAL A 73 12.15 9.22 8.99
C VAL A 73 13.19 8.34 9.67
N TYR A 74 13.58 7.21 9.06
CA TYR A 74 14.63 6.35 9.60
C TYR A 74 15.93 7.10 9.82
N ARG A 75 16.41 7.89 8.84
CA ARG A 75 17.62 8.70 9.01
C ARG A 75 17.50 9.76 10.11
N TRP A 76 16.28 10.20 10.43
CA TRP A 76 16.03 11.19 11.45
C TRP A 76 15.89 10.57 12.85
N THR A 77 15.42 9.33 12.95
CA THR A 77 15.10 8.66 14.21
C THR A 77 16.04 7.51 14.57
N ALA A 78 16.85 7.02 13.63
CA ALA A 78 17.73 5.87 13.83
C ALA A 78 18.76 6.16 14.92
N THR A 79 18.84 5.24 15.87
CA THR A 79 19.85 5.24 16.92
C THR A 79 21.04 4.36 16.54
N SER A 80 22.13 4.43 17.30
CA SER A 80 23.33 3.61 17.07
C SER A 80 23.06 2.09 17.16
N ARG A 81 21.98 1.67 17.81
CA ARG A 81 21.51 0.27 17.84
C ARG A 81 20.79 -0.14 16.56
N ASP A 82 20.07 0.79 15.93
CA ASP A 82 19.33 0.53 14.69
C ASP A 82 20.29 0.43 13.49
N SER A 83 21.33 1.26 13.46
CA SER A 83 22.39 1.23 12.44
C SER A 83 23.36 0.04 12.55
N ALA A 84 23.28 -0.75 13.63
CA ALA A 84 24.14 -1.91 13.87
C ALA A 84 23.57 -3.21 13.28
N GLY A 85 22.27 -3.22 12.92
CA GLY A 85 21.64 -4.30 12.16
C GLY A 85 21.69 -3.98 10.66
N HIS A 86 21.83 -5.01 9.82
CA HIS A 86 21.78 -4.89 8.36
C HIS A 86 20.39 -4.51 7.80
N ASP A 87 19.50 -3.93 8.61
CA ASP A 87 18.20 -3.42 8.18
C ASP A 87 18.32 -1.92 7.90
N GLU A 88 18.30 -1.55 6.62
CA GLU A 88 18.42 -0.17 6.16
C GLU A 88 17.19 0.71 6.49
N GLY A 89 16.32 0.27 7.40
CA GLY A 89 15.05 0.93 7.76
C GLY A 89 14.04 1.04 6.62
N GLY A 90 14.37 0.50 5.45
CA GLY A 90 13.57 0.59 4.22
C GLY A 90 12.41 -0.40 4.14
N HIS A 91 12.37 -1.38 5.04
CA HIS A 91 11.39 -2.44 5.03
C HIS A 91 10.74 -2.55 6.42
N ARG A 92 9.44 -2.20 6.49
CA ARG A 92 8.46 -2.66 7.51
C ARG A 92 8.25 -1.88 8.80
N HIS A 93 8.73 -0.64 8.96
CA HIS A 93 8.46 0.11 10.20
C HIS A 93 7.59 1.35 10.06
N LEU A 94 7.81 2.23 9.07
CA LEU A 94 7.10 3.51 9.07
C LEU A 94 5.60 3.37 8.72
N THR A 95 5.30 2.65 7.64
CA THR A 95 3.95 2.52 7.07
C THR A 95 2.99 1.73 7.96
N HIS A 96 3.54 0.90 8.85
CA HIS A 96 2.83 0.06 9.82
C HIS A 96 2.71 0.73 11.20
N THR A 97 2.66 2.07 11.24
CA THR A 97 2.49 2.84 12.48
C THR A 97 1.18 3.64 12.49
N LEU A 98 0.67 3.95 13.68
CA LEU A 98 -0.51 4.81 13.85
C LEU A 98 -0.35 6.19 13.18
N PRO A 99 0.80 6.89 13.27
CA PRO A 99 1.00 8.15 12.56
C PRO A 99 0.93 8.01 11.03
N ALA A 100 1.46 6.92 10.46
CA ALA A 100 1.33 6.70 9.02
C ALA A 100 -0.12 6.45 8.60
N ALA A 101 -0.88 5.66 9.39
CA ALA A 101 -2.31 5.47 9.17
C ALA A 101 -3.07 6.81 9.23
N ALA A 102 -2.79 7.65 10.22
CA ALA A 102 -3.37 8.98 10.33
C ALA A 102 -2.99 9.89 9.15
N GLY A 103 -1.74 9.82 8.69
CA GLY A 103 -1.25 10.55 7.51
C GLY A 103 -1.97 10.14 6.23
N PHE A 104 -2.14 8.84 6.00
CA PHE A 104 -2.92 8.32 4.86
C PHE A 104 -4.39 8.76 4.95
N GLY A 105 -4.99 8.71 6.14
CA GLY A 105 -6.35 9.21 6.38
C GLY A 105 -6.49 10.70 6.08
N ALA A 106 -5.55 11.53 6.53
CA ALA A 106 -5.54 12.96 6.27
C ALA A 106 -5.39 13.27 4.77
N LEU A 107 -4.52 12.55 4.07
CA LEU A 107 -4.36 12.70 2.62
C LEU A 107 -5.63 12.29 1.86
N ALA A 108 -6.26 11.19 2.26
CA ALA A 108 -7.53 10.75 1.70
C ALA A 108 -8.64 11.79 1.93
N TRP A 109 -8.72 12.37 3.12
CA TRP A 109 -9.67 13.44 3.44
C TRP A 109 -9.44 14.71 2.61
N LEU A 110 -8.18 15.16 2.48
CA LEU A 110 -7.83 16.31 1.63
C LEU A 110 -8.19 16.06 0.17
N LEU A 111 -7.89 14.86 -0.36
CA LEU A 111 -8.24 14.49 -1.73
C LEU A 111 -9.76 14.47 -1.91
N ALA A 112 -10.50 13.83 -1.00
CA ALA A 112 -11.95 13.79 -1.06
C ALA A 112 -12.59 15.19 -1.00
N SER A 113 -11.95 16.12 -0.28
CA SER A 113 -12.40 17.51 -0.10
C SER A 113 -11.97 18.46 -1.22
N SER A 114 -11.18 18.01 -2.20
CA SER A 114 -10.53 18.87 -3.22
C SER A 114 -11.46 19.35 -4.36
N GLY A 115 -12.75 19.04 -4.28
CA GLY A 115 -13.77 19.43 -5.25
C GLY A 115 -14.50 18.24 -5.84
N LEU A 116 -15.21 18.46 -6.96
CA LEU A 116 -16.14 17.49 -7.55
C LEU A 116 -15.51 16.11 -7.83
N TRP A 117 -14.24 16.08 -8.25
CA TRP A 117 -13.56 14.86 -8.66
C TRP A 117 -12.81 14.16 -7.54
N GLY A 118 -12.63 14.80 -6.38
CA GLY A 118 -11.81 14.30 -5.29
C GLY A 118 -12.24 12.93 -4.77
N ALA A 119 -13.46 12.85 -4.26
CA ALA A 119 -14.02 11.62 -3.72
C ALA A 119 -14.18 10.49 -4.78
N PRO A 120 -14.70 10.75 -6.00
CA PRO A 120 -14.74 9.73 -7.04
C PRO A 120 -13.38 9.14 -7.40
N VAL A 121 -12.33 9.99 -7.50
CA VAL A 121 -10.97 9.53 -7.79
C VAL A 121 -10.42 8.68 -6.64
N LEU A 122 -10.63 9.09 -5.39
CA LEU A 122 -10.22 8.32 -4.21
C LEU A 122 -10.88 6.93 -4.20
N VAL A 123 -12.20 6.87 -4.37
CA VAL A 123 -12.95 5.61 -4.42
C VAL A 123 -12.43 4.73 -5.55
N TRP A 124 -12.22 5.29 -6.74
CA TRP A 124 -11.69 4.55 -7.89
C TRP A 124 -10.31 3.97 -7.59
N LEU A 125 -9.38 4.77 -7.06
CA LEU A 125 -8.03 4.32 -6.72
C LEU A 125 -8.03 3.18 -5.69
N MET A 126 -8.77 3.32 -4.59
CA MET A 126 -8.82 2.31 -3.54
C MET A 126 -9.49 1.02 -4.02
N THR A 127 -10.57 1.14 -4.78
CA THR A 127 -11.27 -0.01 -5.35
C THR A 127 -10.38 -0.74 -6.36
N ALA A 128 -9.67 0.01 -7.22
CA ALA A 128 -8.75 -0.56 -8.20
C ALA A 128 -7.59 -1.33 -7.54
N LEU A 129 -7.06 -0.82 -6.43
CA LEU A 129 -6.05 -1.53 -5.63
C LEU A 129 -6.59 -2.87 -5.09
N GLY A 130 -7.77 -2.85 -4.47
CA GLY A 130 -8.43 -4.04 -3.94
C GLY A 130 -8.70 -5.10 -5.02
N ILE A 131 -9.29 -4.68 -6.15
CA ILE A 131 -9.55 -5.56 -7.30
C ILE A 131 -8.25 -6.12 -7.87
N GLY A 132 -7.21 -5.29 -8.01
CA GLY A 132 -5.93 -5.71 -8.55
C GLY A 132 -5.28 -6.84 -7.73
N VAL A 133 -5.35 -6.77 -6.40
CA VAL A 133 -4.86 -7.84 -5.52
C VAL A 133 -5.65 -9.13 -5.71
N ILE A 134 -6.98 -9.05 -5.73
CA ILE A 134 -7.85 -10.22 -5.93
C ILE A 134 -7.60 -10.85 -7.30
N TRP A 135 -7.55 -10.02 -8.36
CA TRP A 135 -7.30 -10.46 -9.73
C TRP A 135 -6.00 -11.24 -9.85
N ARG A 136 -4.92 -10.75 -9.24
CA ARG A 136 -3.61 -11.42 -9.28
C ARG A 136 -3.58 -12.74 -8.52
N GLU A 137 -4.35 -12.85 -7.43
CA GLU A 137 -4.48 -14.10 -6.69
C GLU A 137 -5.29 -15.12 -7.49
N VAL A 138 -6.44 -14.72 -8.04
CA VAL A 138 -7.31 -15.57 -8.85
C VAL A 138 -6.62 -16.05 -10.13
N THR A 139 -5.82 -15.18 -10.77
CA THR A 139 -5.06 -15.52 -11.99
C THR A 139 -3.74 -16.26 -11.72
N GLY A 140 -3.41 -16.56 -10.46
CA GLY A 140 -2.17 -17.25 -10.09
C GLY A 140 -0.88 -16.45 -10.33
N GLN A 141 -1.00 -15.17 -10.69
CA GLN A 141 0.13 -14.26 -10.91
C GLN A 141 0.88 -13.90 -9.62
N SER A 142 0.33 -14.23 -8.45
CA SER A 142 1.03 -14.11 -7.16
C SER A 142 2.06 -15.22 -6.93
N ARG A 143 1.95 -16.35 -7.63
CA ARG A 143 2.81 -17.55 -7.47
C ARG A 143 3.86 -17.73 -8.58
N SER A 144 3.75 -17.02 -9.70
CA SER A 144 4.41 -17.44 -10.96
C SER A 144 5.82 -16.90 -11.25
N ARG A 145 6.54 -16.23 -10.32
CA ARG A 145 7.99 -15.94 -10.51
C ARG A 145 8.80 -15.98 -9.21
N ALA A 146 9.21 -17.18 -8.81
CA ALA A 146 10.50 -17.39 -8.16
C ALA A 146 11.50 -17.85 -9.24
N THR A 147 11.92 -16.94 -10.11
CA THR A 147 13.10 -17.14 -10.98
C THR A 147 13.90 -15.85 -11.02
N PRO A 148 15.10 -15.78 -10.41
CA PRO A 148 15.96 -14.61 -10.49
C PRO A 148 16.72 -14.69 -11.81
N ALA A 149 16.36 -13.85 -12.79
CA ALA A 149 17.05 -13.78 -14.07
C ALA A 149 17.53 -12.38 -14.46
N ILE A 150 17.61 -11.43 -13.51
CA ILE A 150 18.09 -10.05 -13.79
C ILE A 150 19.35 -9.65 -13.00
N TRP A 151 19.90 -10.50 -12.12
CA TRP A 151 21.17 -10.21 -11.43
C TRP A 151 22.44 -10.75 -12.10
N LEU A 152 22.40 -11.10 -13.39
CA LEU A 152 23.59 -11.53 -14.15
C LEU A 152 24.39 -10.40 -14.81
N TRP A 153 24.24 -9.14 -14.37
CA TRP A 153 25.02 -8.02 -14.93
C TRP A 153 25.64 -7.07 -13.89
N ALA A 154 26.11 -7.60 -12.76
CA ALA A 154 26.87 -6.81 -11.79
C ALA A 154 28.04 -7.55 -11.10
N TYR A 155 28.50 -8.68 -11.65
CA TYR A 155 29.71 -9.37 -11.15
C TYR A 155 30.58 -9.87 -12.32
N THR A 156 31.13 -8.93 -13.09
CA THR A 156 32.43 -9.15 -13.73
C THR A 156 33.48 -8.56 -12.80
N PRO A 157 34.28 -9.38 -12.09
CA PRO A 157 35.42 -8.85 -11.35
C PRO A 157 36.42 -8.29 -12.36
N ALA A 158 36.94 -7.09 -12.06
CA ALA A 158 38.11 -6.56 -12.75
C ALA A 158 39.27 -7.55 -12.55
N GLY A 159 39.82 -8.02 -13.67
CA GLY A 159 41.06 -8.77 -13.77
C GLY A 159 41.74 -8.36 -15.07
#